data_AF-A0A1V6M1B9-F1
#
_entry.id   AF-A0A1V6M1B9-F1
#
_cell.length_a   1.000
_cell.length_b   1.000
_cell.length_c   1.000
_cell.angle_alpha   90.00
_cell.angle_beta   90.00
_cell.angle_gamma   90.00
#
_symmetry.space_group_name_H-M   'P 1'
#
loop_
_entity.id
_entity.type
_entity.pdbx_description
1 polymer ?
#
loop_
_entity_poly.entity_id
_entity_poly.type
_entity_poly.pdbx_seq_one_letter_code
_entity_poly.pdbx_strand_id
1 'polypeptide(L)'
;MDNEKKMIERNIELSAEFSRYLFEHPEIENTIPINAEIILLPEFDQELKEFNLKIGKNIEAEGGKVIYIKIINIRPKTLSRIEKIELESVV
;
A
#
# COMPACT_ATOMS: atom_id res chain seq x y z
N MET A 1 -18.87 13.50 -1.03
CA MET A 1 -18.53 13.13 0.36
C MET A 1 -18.36 11.62 0.52
N ASP A 2 -19.27 10.78 0.01
CA ASP A 2 -19.14 9.31 0.14
C ASP A 2 -17.93 8.72 -0.61
N ASN A 3 -17.67 9.16 -1.86
CA ASN A 3 -16.54 8.68 -2.65
C ASN A 3 -15.16 9.02 -2.07
N GLU A 4 -15.00 10.22 -1.51
CA GLU A 4 -13.72 10.64 -0.92
C GLU A 4 -13.40 9.82 0.33
N LYS A 5 -14.41 9.61 1.20
CA LYS A 5 -14.28 8.73 2.36
C LYS A 5 -13.87 7.31 1.94
N LYS A 6 -14.49 6.76 0.90
CA LYS A 6 -14.13 5.44 0.35
C LYS A 6 -12.68 5.40 -0.15
N MET A 7 -12.18 6.44 -0.81
CA MET A 7 -10.77 6.50 -1.23
C MET A 7 -9.81 6.56 -0.05
N ILE A 8 -10.16 7.34 0.99
CA ILE A 8 -9.38 7.42 2.22
C ILE A 8 -9.29 6.06 2.90
N GLU A 9 -10.42 5.35 3.05
CA GLU A 9 -10.44 4.01 3.66
C GLU A 9 -9.56 3.01 2.89
N ARG A 10 -9.63 3.01 1.56
CA ARG A 10 -8.78 2.16 0.71
C ARG A 10 -7.30 2.53 0.82
N ASN A 11 -6.98 3.81 0.93
CA ASN A 11 -5.60 4.26 1.14
C ASN A 11 -5.05 3.87 2.51
N ILE A 12 -5.87 3.92 3.56
CA ILE A 12 -5.46 3.44 4.89
C ILE A 12 -5.12 1.95 4.82
N GLU A 13 -5.97 1.16 4.16
CA GLU A 13 -5.72 -0.28 3.98
C GLU A 13 -4.44 -0.53 3.17
N LEU A 14 -4.27 0.14 2.04
CA LEU A 14 -3.10 -0.01 1.17
C LEU A 14 -1.81 0.44 1.88
N SER A 15 -1.89 1.49 2.71
CA SER A 15 -0.76 1.99 3.51
C SER A 15 -0.36 0.97 4.58
N ALA A 16 -1.33 0.32 5.22
CA ALA A 16 -1.03 -0.74 6.19
C ALA A 16 -0.31 -1.94 5.53
N GLU A 17 -0.71 -2.33 4.32
CA GLU A 17 -0.01 -3.37 3.56
C GLU A 17 1.38 -2.94 3.11
N PHE A 18 1.54 -1.69 2.66
CA PHE A 18 2.85 -1.15 2.30
C PHE A 18 3.80 -1.13 3.52
N SER A 19 3.32 -0.72 4.70
CA SER A 19 4.11 -0.78 5.93
C SER A 19 4.54 -2.21 6.28
N ARG A 20 3.65 -3.21 6.12
CA ARG A 20 4.00 -4.63 6.28
C ARG A 20 5.10 -5.06 5.31
N TYR A 21 5.00 -4.64 4.05
CA TYR A 21 6.01 -4.94 3.04
C TYR A 21 7.37 -4.34 3.39
N LEU A 22 7.43 -3.11 3.90
CA LEU A 22 8.68 -2.49 4.35
C LEU A 22 9.34 -3.24 5.51
N PHE A 23 8.57 -3.83 6.44
CA PHE A 23 9.14 -4.66 7.50
C PHE A 23 9.84 -5.92 6.97
N GLU A 24 9.34 -6.49 5.87
CA GLU A 24 9.97 -7.64 5.20
C GLU A 24 11.12 -7.22 4.27
N HIS A 25 11.17 -5.94 3.87
CA HIS A 25 12.10 -5.37 2.90
C HIS A 25 12.71 -4.02 3.37
N PRO A 26 13.47 -4.00 4.48
CA PRO A 26 14.01 -2.77 5.07
C PRO A 26 14.99 -2.03 4.13
N GLU A 27 15.57 -2.70 3.13
CA GLU A 27 16.41 -2.08 2.11
C GLU A 27 15.67 -0.99 1.31
N ILE A 28 14.35 -1.12 1.16
CA ILE A 28 13.53 -0.17 0.41
C ILE A 28 13.34 1.12 1.22
N GLU A 29 13.18 1.02 2.55
CA GLU A 29 13.03 2.19 3.43
C GLU A 29 14.21 3.15 3.29
N ASN A 30 15.43 2.62 3.17
CA ASN A 30 16.66 3.41 2.99
C ASN A 30 16.69 4.21 1.67
N THR A 31 15.84 3.85 0.70
CA THR A 31 15.74 4.57 -0.58
C THR A 31 14.69 5.69 -0.56
N ILE A 32 13.81 5.71 0.45
CA ILE A 32 12.74 6.70 0.59
C ILE A 32 13.31 7.98 1.20
N PRO A 33 13.16 9.15 0.55
CA PRO A 33 13.62 10.42 1.11
C PRO A 33 12.86 10.78 2.40
N ILE A 34 13.58 11.14 3.46
CA ILE A 34 13.04 11.47 4.80
C ILE A 34 12.02 12.63 4.79
N ASN A 35 12.05 13.48 3.75
CA ASN A 35 11.17 14.66 3.61
C ASN A 35 10.35 14.61 2.32
N ALA A 36 9.86 13.44 1.92
CA ALA A 36 8.96 13.29 0.78
C ALA A 36 7.64 12.64 1.20
N GLU A 37 6.54 13.14 0.66
CA GLU A 37 5.23 12.53 0.78
C GLU A 37 5.16 11.29 -0.10
N ILE A 38 4.69 10.17 0.47
CA ILE A 38 4.57 8.90 -0.23
C ILE A 38 3.20 8.83 -0.89
N ILE A 39 3.19 8.67 -2.21
CA ILE A 39 1.96 8.48 -2.99
C ILE A 39 1.96 7.07 -3.56
N LEU A 40 1.04 6.24 -3.06
CA LEU A 40 0.87 4.86 -3.51
C LEU A 40 0.05 4.81 -4.80
N LEU A 41 0.56 4.17 -5.84
CA LEU A 41 -0.07 4.02 -7.14
C LEU A 41 -0.33 2.53 -7.41
N PRO A 42 -1.51 1.99 -7.04
CA PRO A 42 -1.87 0.61 -7.31
C PRO A 42 -2.24 0.41 -8.78
N GLU A 43 -1.45 -0.36 -9.54
CA GLU A 43 -1.72 -0.65 -10.95
C GLU A 43 -2.97 -1.54 -11.15
N PHE A 44 -3.33 -2.32 -10.13
CA PHE A 44 -4.52 -3.17 -10.10
C PHE A 44 -5.80 -2.43 -9.73
N ASP A 45 -5.72 -1.14 -9.40
CA ASP A 45 -6.85 -0.32 -8.94
C ASP A 45 -6.80 1.08 -9.57
N GLN A 46 -7.29 1.16 -10.81
CA GLN A 46 -7.21 2.38 -11.62
C GLN A 46 -7.90 3.59 -10.98
N GLU A 47 -9.04 3.37 -10.31
CA GLU A 47 -9.79 4.45 -9.64
C GLU A 47 -8.97 5.06 -8.50
N LEU A 48 -8.40 4.21 -7.64
CA LEU A 48 -7.58 4.67 -6.51
C LEU A 48 -6.27 5.30 -7.01
N LYS A 49 -5.66 4.73 -8.05
CA LYS A 49 -4.45 5.27 -8.69
C LYS A 49 -4.66 6.68 -9.22
N GLU A 50 -5.74 6.94 -9.93
CA GLU A 50 -6.03 8.27 -10.47
C GLU A 50 -6.30 9.29 -9.37
N PHE A 51 -7.01 8.89 -8.32
CA PHE A 51 -7.24 9.72 -7.14
C PHE A 51 -5.92 10.09 -6.44
N ASN A 52 -5.07 9.11 -6.16
CA ASN A 52 -3.77 9.32 -5.51
C ASN A 52 -2.82 10.14 -6.37
N LEU A 53 -2.81 9.92 -7.69
CA LEU A 53 -2.00 10.70 -8.61
C LEU A 53 -2.37 12.19 -8.59
N LYS A 54 -3.67 12.52 -8.49
CA LYS A 54 -4.12 13.92 -8.35
C LYS A 54 -3.62 14.53 -7.04
N ILE A 55 -3.69 13.80 -5.93
CA ILE A 55 -3.16 14.26 -4.64
C ILE A 55 -1.66 14.56 -4.75
N GLY A 56 -0.87 13.62 -5.29
CA GLY A 56 0.56 13.83 -5.47
C GLY A 56 0.87 15.06 -6.32
N LYS A 57 0.18 15.23 -7.45
CA LYS A 57 0.36 16.41 -8.31
C LYS A 57 0.01 17.73 -7.63
N ASN A 58 -1.00 17.73 -6.76
CA ASN A 58 -1.34 18.92 -5.98
C ASN A 58 -0.23 19.26 -4.98
N ILE A 59 0.33 18.26 -4.29
CA ILE A 59 1.46 18.45 -3.37
C ILE A 59 2.68 18.99 -4.13
N GLU A 60 3.00 18.43 -5.30
CA GLU A 60 4.08 18.92 -6.16
C GLU A 60 3.85 20.37 -6.59
N ALA A 61 2.61 20.73 -6.96
CA ALA A 61 2.25 22.10 -7.34
C ALA A 61 2.38 23.10 -6.18
N GLU A 62 2.22 22.65 -4.94
CA GLU A 62 2.44 23.42 -3.71
C GLU A 62 3.93 23.46 -3.30
N GLY A 63 4.83 22.82 -4.06
CA GLY A 63 6.26 22.79 -3.81
C GLY A 63 6.71 21.67 -2.86
N GLY A 64 5.81 20.76 -2.50
CA GLY A 64 6.13 19.57 -1.73
C GLY A 64 6.93 18.55 -2.55
N LYS A 65 7.75 17.75 -1.87
CA LYS A 65 8.46 16.63 -2.50
C LYS A 65 7.57 15.40 -2.42
N VAL A 66 7.39 14.71 -3.54
CA VAL A 66 6.59 13.50 -3.63
C VAL A 66 7.44 12.36 -4.14
N ILE A 67 7.24 11.16 -3.57
CA ILE A 67 7.72 9.91 -4.12
C ILE A 67 6.54 9.03 -4.51
N TYR A 68 6.53 8.59 -5.77
CA TYR A 68 5.50 7.72 -6.29
C TYR A 68 5.92 6.26 -6.21
N ILE A 69 5.18 5.46 -5.45
CA ILE A 69 5.43 4.03 -5.30
C ILE A 69 4.41 3.27 -6.14
N LYS A 70 4.89 2.61 -7.21
CA LYS A 70 4.04 1.77 -8.05
C LYS A 70 3.89 0.39 -7.43
N ILE A 71 2.66 0.02 -7.09
CA ILE A 71 2.33 -1.31 -6.56
C ILE A 71 1.71 -2.10 -7.70
N ILE A 72 2.50 -3.00 -8.28
CA ILE A 72 2.11 -3.73 -9.50
C ILE A 72 1.02 -4.75 -9.19
N ASN A 73 1.20 -5.53 -8.11
CA ASN A 73 0.28 -6.60 -7.70
C ASN A 73 0.25 -6.70 -6.17
N ILE A 74 -0.83 -7.22 -5.61
CA ILE A 74 -0.96 -7.57 -4.20
C ILE A 74 -1.30 -9.06 -4.06
N ARG A 75 -0.75 -9.72 -3.02
CA ARG A 75 -1.11 -11.11 -2.73
C ARG A 75 -2.56 -11.17 -2.24
N PRO A 76 -3.32 -12.22 -2.58
CA PRO A 76 -4.66 -12.41 -2.02
C PRO A 76 -4.59 -12.46 -0.49
N LYS A 77 -5.56 -11.83 0.18
CA LYS A 77 -5.66 -11.84 1.66
C LYS A 77 -5.73 -13.25 2.26
N THR A 78 -6.14 -14.23 1.46
CA THR A 78 -6.37 -15.60 1.88
C THR A 78 -5.24 -16.49 1.39
N LEU A 79 -4.14 -16.53 2.13
CA LEU A 79 -3.18 -17.62 2.06
C LEU A 79 -2.98 -18.16 3.47
N SER A 80 -3.07 -19.49 3.62
CA SER A 80 -2.78 -20.14 4.90
C SER A 80 -1.32 -19.88 5.27
N ARG A 81 -1.07 -19.46 6.52
CA ARG A 81 0.28 -19.32 7.08
C ARG A 81 0.77 -20.61 7.74
N ILE A 82 -0.03 -21.68 7.69
CA ILE A 82 0.29 -22.95 8.33
C ILE A 82 1.37 -23.65 7.51
N GLU A 83 2.57 -23.78 8.07
CA GLU A 83 3.69 -24.49 7.44
C GLU A 83 3.56 -26.02 7.56
N LYS A 84 2.97 -26.52 8.66
CA LYS A 84 2.75 -27.94 8.90
C LYS A 84 1.49 -28.14 9.74
N ILE A 85 0.70 -29.15 9.39
CA ILE A 85 -0.47 -29.58 10.15
C ILE A 85 -0.36 -31.09 10.43
N GLU A 86 -0.68 -31.49 11.66
CA GLU A 86 -0.80 -32.89 12.06
C GLU A 86 -2.21 -33.09 12.64
N LEU A 87 -2.86 -34.19 12.25
CA LEU A 87 -4.20 -34.55 12.70
C LEU A 87 -4.09 -35.73 13.66
N GLU A 88 -4.56 -35.56 14.89
CA GLU A 88 -4.71 -36.66 15.85
C GLU A 88 -6.20 -36.92 16.09
N SER A 89 -6.60 -38.18 15.89
CA SER A 89 -7.94 -38.65 16.27
C SER A 89 -7.82 -39.36 17.60
N VAL A 90 -8.53 -38.87 18.61
CA VAL A 90 -8.73 -39.61 19.87
C VAL A 90 -9.91 -40.54 19.63
N VAL A 91 -9.66 -41.84 19.59
CA VAL A 91 -10.70 -42.89 19.64
C VAL A 91 -10.99 -43.20 21.10
#